data_AF-A0A1E3TJC6-F1
#
_entry.id   AF-A0A1E3TJC6-F1
#
_cell.length_a   1.000
_cell.length_b   1.000
_cell.length_c   1.000
_cell.angle_alpha   90.00
_cell.angle_beta   90.00
_cell.angle_gamma   90.00
#
_symmetry.space_group_name_H-M   'P 1'
#
loop_
_entity.id
_entity.type
_entity.pdbx_description
1 polymer ?
#
loop_
_entity_poly.entity_id
_entity_poly.type
_entity_poly.pdbx_seq_one_letter_code
_entity_poly.pdbx_strand_id
1 'polypeptide(L)'
;MRGPLLPPTVPGWRSRAERFDMAVLEAYEPIEQRWQERLSGLDVAVDDIPRISAKDPDSVQWPPEVVADGPIALARLIPAGVDVRGNATRARIVLFRKPIERRAKDTVELAELLHEILVAQVATYLDVEPSVIDPTIDDE
;
A
#
# COMPACT_ATOMS: atom_id res chain seq x y z
N MET A 1 -20.92 -27.84 11.23
CA MET A 1 -20.12 -28.34 10.08
C MET A 1 -20.88 -28.00 8.81
N ARG A 2 -20.32 -27.14 7.95
CA ARG A 2 -20.82 -26.89 6.60
C ARG A 2 -19.66 -27.13 5.66
N GLY A 3 -19.76 -28.18 4.86
CA GLY A 3 -18.75 -28.58 3.87
C GLY A 3 -18.67 -27.59 2.71
N PRO A 4 -17.61 -27.66 1.90
CA PRO A 4 -17.35 -26.67 0.87
C PRO A 4 -18.34 -26.83 -0.29
N LEU A 5 -19.03 -25.74 -0.61
CA LEU A 5 -19.81 -25.62 -1.83
C LEU A 5 -18.86 -25.13 -2.94
N LEU A 6 -18.50 -26.08 -3.81
CA LEU A 6 -17.98 -25.93 -5.18
C LEU A 6 -16.44 -25.97 -5.38
N PRO A 7 -15.96 -26.61 -6.46
CA PRO A 7 -14.54 -26.84 -6.74
C PRO A 7 -13.79 -25.60 -7.30
N PRO A 8 -12.46 -25.50 -7.09
CA PRO A 8 -11.65 -24.28 -7.31
C PRO A 8 -11.27 -23.98 -8.78
N THR A 9 -12.00 -24.48 -9.78
CA THR A 9 -11.58 -24.40 -11.20
C THR A 9 -12.48 -23.53 -12.09
N VAL A 10 -13.14 -22.51 -11.55
CA VAL A 10 -13.89 -21.52 -12.35
C VAL A 10 -13.17 -20.15 -12.38
N PRO A 11 -12.79 -19.63 -13.58
CA PRO A 11 -12.06 -18.34 -13.75
C PRO A 11 -12.84 -17.05 -13.41
N GLY A 12 -13.95 -17.12 -12.67
CA GLY A 12 -14.84 -15.99 -12.35
C GLY A 12 -14.89 -15.61 -10.87
N TRP A 13 -14.01 -16.19 -10.04
CA TRP A 13 -14.00 -16.05 -8.59
C TRP A 13 -12.79 -15.29 -8.07
N ARG A 14 -12.39 -14.19 -8.72
CA ARG A 14 -11.49 -13.24 -8.05
C ARG A 14 -12.27 -12.55 -6.94
N SER A 15 -12.01 -12.94 -5.70
CA SER A 15 -12.55 -12.22 -4.54
C SER A 15 -12.21 -10.73 -4.66
N ARG A 16 -12.99 -9.84 -4.04
CA ARG A 16 -12.70 -8.39 -4.06
C ARG A 16 -11.26 -8.09 -3.60
N ALA A 17 -10.75 -8.91 -2.68
CA ALA A 17 -9.36 -8.91 -2.26
C ALA A 17 -8.39 -9.15 -3.44
N GLU A 18 -8.61 -10.17 -4.27
CA GLU A 18 -7.75 -10.46 -5.42
C GLU A 18 -7.75 -9.37 -6.50
N ARG A 19 -8.85 -8.62 -6.66
CA ARG A 19 -8.89 -7.48 -7.60
C ARG A 19 -8.05 -6.31 -7.10
N PHE A 20 -8.15 -6.00 -5.81
CA PHE A 20 -7.31 -4.99 -5.20
C PHE A 20 -5.83 -5.38 -5.27
N ASP A 21 -5.51 -6.63 -4.96
CA ASP A 21 -4.13 -7.11 -4.96
C ASP A 21 -3.52 -7.04 -6.38
N MET A 22 -4.30 -7.32 -7.43
CA MET A 22 -3.86 -7.10 -8.81
C MET A 22 -3.62 -5.62 -9.12
N ALA A 23 -4.51 -4.72 -8.72
CA ALA A 23 -4.32 -3.28 -8.92
C ALA A 23 -3.07 -2.75 -8.19
N VAL A 24 -2.77 -3.28 -6.99
CA VAL A 24 -1.53 -2.98 -6.26
C VAL A 24 -0.31 -3.43 -7.06
N LEU A 25 -0.33 -4.64 -7.62
CA LEU A 25 0.77 -5.15 -8.43
C LEU A 25 0.99 -4.31 -9.69
N GLU A 26 -0.09 -4.01 -10.41
CA GLU A 26 -0.06 -3.19 -11.63
C GLU A 26 0.47 -1.77 -11.36
N ALA A 27 0.08 -1.16 -10.24
CA ALA A 27 0.60 0.16 -9.83
C ALA A 27 2.06 0.10 -9.35
N TYR A 28 2.49 -0.98 -8.71
CA TYR A 28 3.84 -1.10 -8.16
C TYR A 28 4.89 -1.51 -9.21
N GLU A 29 4.50 -2.30 -10.21
CA GLU A 29 5.40 -2.89 -11.20
C GLU A 29 6.31 -1.87 -11.91
N PRO A 30 5.81 -0.71 -12.41
CA PRO A 30 6.67 0.28 -13.06
C PRO A 30 7.71 0.89 -12.11
N ILE A 31 7.34 1.06 -10.83
CA ILE A 31 8.24 1.60 -9.80
C ILE A 31 9.33 0.58 -9.48
N GLU A 32 8.96 -0.69 -9.30
CA GLU A 32 9.89 -1.78 -9.00
C GLU A 32 10.89 -1.98 -10.14
N GLN A 33 10.43 -1.99 -11.39
CA GLN A 33 11.30 -2.15 -12.56
C GLN A 33 12.35 -1.03 -12.66
N ARG A 34 11.99 0.21 -12.33
CA ARG A 34 12.92 1.36 -12.36
C ARG A 34 13.92 1.34 -11.19
N TRP A 35 13.53 0.86 -10.02
CA TRP A 35 14.29 0.97 -8.77
C TRP A 35 14.73 -0.38 -8.18
N GLN A 36 14.72 -1.44 -8.99
CA GLN A 36 14.86 -2.85 -8.58
C GLN A 36 15.97 -3.10 -7.56
N GLU A 37 17.19 -2.62 -7.81
CA GLU A 37 18.34 -2.85 -6.92
C GLU A 37 18.09 -2.26 -5.52
N ARG A 38 17.50 -1.07 -5.45
CA ARG A 38 17.25 -0.35 -4.20
C ARG A 38 16.02 -0.84 -3.45
N LEU A 39 15.04 -1.42 -4.15
CA LEU A 39 13.81 -1.96 -3.57
C LEU A 39 13.90 -3.45 -3.22
N SER A 40 15.04 -4.09 -3.48
CA SER A 40 15.29 -5.50 -3.17
C SER A 40 15.09 -5.90 -1.70
N GLY A 41 15.04 -4.93 -0.77
CA GLY A 41 14.78 -5.10 0.67
C GLY A 41 13.39 -4.67 1.14
N LEU A 42 12.52 -4.24 0.23
CA LEU A 42 11.18 -3.70 0.51
C LEU A 42 10.10 -4.70 0.09
N ASP A 43 9.15 -4.96 0.98
CA ASP A 43 7.95 -5.75 0.68
C ASP A 43 6.72 -4.82 0.55
N VAL A 44 5.76 -5.20 -0.30
CA VAL A 44 4.42 -4.58 -0.31
C VAL A 44 3.42 -5.59 0.24
N ALA A 45 2.60 -5.16 1.19
CA ALA A 45 1.58 -5.97 1.82
C ALA A 45 0.25 -5.22 1.89
N VAL A 46 -0.85 -5.97 2.00
CA VAL A 46 -2.20 -5.44 2.12
C VAL A 46 -2.81 -5.89 3.44
N ASP A 47 -3.41 -4.95 4.16
CA ASP A 47 -4.28 -5.20 5.32
C ASP A 47 -5.65 -4.53 5.08
N ASP A 48 -6.69 -4.99 5.74
CA ASP A 48 -8.05 -4.51 5.48
C ASP A 48 -8.34 -3.14 6.13
N ILE A 49 -7.93 -2.95 7.39
CA ILE A 49 -8.23 -1.73 8.17
C ILE A 49 -7.03 -1.38 9.06
N PRO A 50 -6.60 -0.10 9.11
CA PRO A 50 -5.55 0.32 10.03
C PRO A 50 -5.99 0.11 11.48
N ARG A 51 -5.11 -0.51 12.28
CA ARG A 51 -5.26 -0.56 13.75
C ARG A 51 -4.77 0.72 14.43
N ILE A 52 -4.13 1.60 13.67
CA ILE A 52 -3.76 2.94 14.12
C ILE A 52 -4.99 3.84 14.02
N SER A 53 -5.29 4.57 15.08
CA SER A 53 -6.38 5.53 15.11
C SER A 53 -5.82 6.88 15.54
N ALA A 54 -6.23 7.93 14.85
CA ALA A 54 -6.05 9.30 15.27
C ALA A 54 -6.51 9.48 16.73
N LYS A 55 -5.65 10.02 17.60
CA LYS A 55 -6.04 10.35 18.98
C LYS A 55 -6.99 11.54 19.04
N ASP A 56 -6.79 12.50 18.15
CA ASP A 56 -7.63 13.68 17.97
C ASP A 56 -7.90 13.88 16.47
N PRO A 57 -9.14 13.64 15.98
CA PRO A 57 -9.49 13.74 14.57
C PRO A 57 -9.23 15.12 13.94
N ASP A 58 -9.23 16.18 14.75
CA ASP A 58 -9.10 17.57 14.29
C ASP A 58 -7.65 18.07 14.29
N SER A 59 -6.71 17.30 14.85
CA SER A 59 -5.29 17.65 14.97
C SER A 59 -4.35 16.49 14.64
N VAL A 60 -4.75 15.64 13.69
CA VAL A 60 -3.96 14.45 13.35
C VAL A 60 -2.70 14.85 12.60
N GLN A 61 -1.56 14.70 13.28
CA GLN A 61 -0.25 14.71 12.63
C GLN A 61 0.23 13.26 12.49
N TRP A 62 0.31 12.81 11.25
CA TRP A 62 0.89 11.52 10.91
C TRP A 62 2.41 11.67 10.76
N PRO A 63 3.18 10.64 11.16
CA PRO A 63 4.62 10.64 10.88
C PRO A 63 4.85 10.42 9.37
N PRO A 64 6.04 10.76 8.83
CA PRO A 64 6.32 10.68 7.38
C PRO A 64 6.07 9.30 6.77
N GLU A 65 6.20 8.23 7.57
CA GLU A 65 5.96 6.85 7.15
C GLU A 65 4.48 6.55 6.86
N VAL A 66 3.55 7.41 7.27
CA VAL A 66 2.11 7.18 7.11
C VAL A 66 1.54 8.14 6.06
N VAL A 67 1.03 7.56 4.98
CA VAL A 67 0.19 8.29 4.01
C VAL A 67 -1.25 8.16 4.48
N ALA A 68 -1.94 9.30 4.59
CA ALA A 68 -3.27 9.37 5.15
C ALA A 68 -4.12 10.43 4.44
N ASP A 69 -5.43 10.26 4.54
CA ASP A 69 -6.42 11.28 4.22
C ASP A 69 -7.19 11.63 5.50
N GLY A 70 -6.89 12.82 6.03
CA GLY A 70 -7.33 13.28 7.34
C GLY A 70 -6.98 12.28 8.45
N PRO A 71 -7.96 11.80 9.24
CA PRO A 71 -7.72 10.87 10.34
C PRO A 71 -7.57 9.41 9.91
N ILE A 72 -7.60 9.10 8.61
CA ILE A 72 -7.63 7.74 8.09
C ILE A 72 -6.33 7.43 7.35
N ALA A 73 -5.53 6.54 7.92
CA ALA A 73 -4.34 6.02 7.24
C ALA A 73 -4.72 5.19 6.01
N LEU A 74 -4.03 5.45 4.89
CA LEU A 74 -4.14 4.73 3.63
C LEU A 74 -2.98 3.75 3.46
N ALA A 75 -1.78 4.15 3.89
CA ALA A 75 -0.62 3.28 3.91
C ALA A 75 0.32 3.58 5.08
N ARG A 76 1.20 2.62 5.37
CA ARG A 76 2.27 2.80 6.35
C ARG A 76 3.54 2.07 5.92
N LEU A 77 4.67 2.77 5.98
CA LEU A 77 6.01 2.18 5.91
C LEU A 77 6.38 1.64 7.29
N ILE A 78 6.76 0.37 7.33
CA ILE A 78 7.35 -0.29 8.48
C ILE A 78 8.83 -0.47 8.14
N PRO A 79 9.76 0.20 8.85
CA PRO A 79 11.17 0.06 8.57
C PRO A 79 11.66 -1.36 8.86
N ALA A 80 12.80 -1.72 8.25
CA ALA A 80 13.49 -2.95 8.61
C ALA A 80 13.86 -2.93 10.09
N GLY A 81 13.86 -4.11 10.73
CA GLY A 81 14.01 -4.20 12.17
C GLY A 81 14.23 -5.61 12.65
N VAL A 82 13.83 -5.87 13.89
CA VAL A 82 13.95 -7.18 14.54
C VAL A 82 12.61 -7.54 15.16
N ASP A 83 12.09 -8.73 14.87
CA ASP A 83 10.84 -9.22 15.45
C ASP A 83 11.01 -9.63 16.92
N VAL A 84 9.90 -9.99 17.58
CA VAL A 84 9.89 -10.42 19.00
C VAL A 84 10.69 -11.70 19.26
N ARG A 85 11.11 -12.42 18.21
CA ARG A 85 11.89 -13.66 18.29
C ARG A 85 13.37 -13.42 17.96
N GLY A 86 13.77 -12.18 17.68
CA GLY A 86 15.14 -11.83 17.34
C GLY A 86 15.49 -12.01 15.85
N ASN A 87 14.52 -12.28 14.97
CA ASN A 87 14.79 -12.42 13.54
C ASN A 87 14.76 -11.05 12.86
N ALA A 88 15.68 -10.84 11.92
CA ALA A 88 15.67 -9.66 11.06
C ALA A 88 14.38 -9.61 10.21
N THR A 89 13.75 -8.44 10.15
CA THR A 89 12.59 -8.17 9.31
C THR A 89 12.94 -7.20 8.19
N ARG A 90 12.38 -7.44 7.00
CA ARG A 90 12.48 -6.53 5.86
C ARG A 90 11.61 -5.29 6.08
N ALA A 91 11.95 -4.21 5.40
CA ALA A 91 11.08 -3.04 5.34
C ALA A 91 9.79 -3.43 4.58
N ARG A 92 8.67 -2.80 4.92
CA ARG A 92 7.37 -3.14 4.35
C ARG A 92 6.45 -1.94 4.22
N ILE A 93 5.89 -1.74 3.03
CA ILE A 93 4.73 -0.86 2.82
C ILE A 93 3.48 -1.69 3.08
N VAL A 94 2.61 -1.21 3.97
CA VAL A 94 1.30 -1.82 4.24
C VAL A 94 0.22 -0.89 3.68
N LEU A 95 -0.53 -1.36 2.68
CA LEU A 95 -1.68 -0.67 2.10
C LEU A 95 -2.96 -1.10 2.82
N PHE A 96 -3.81 -0.14 3.19
CA PHE A 96 -5.08 -0.40 3.85
C PHE A 96 -6.22 -0.45 2.83
N ARG A 97 -6.65 -1.67 2.47
CA ARG A 97 -7.59 -1.92 1.37
C ARG A 97 -8.90 -1.15 1.51
N LYS A 98 -9.61 -1.31 2.63
CA LYS A 98 -10.96 -0.72 2.78
C LYS A 98 -10.97 0.80 2.69
N PRO A 99 -10.07 1.55 3.35
CA PRO A 99 -10.06 3.00 3.21
C PRO A 99 -9.64 3.47 1.81
N ILE A 100 -8.76 2.75 1.11
CA ILE A 100 -8.39 3.06 -0.29
C ILE A 100 -9.58 2.81 -1.24
N GLU A 101 -10.20 1.63 -1.18
CA GLU A 101 -11.36 1.28 -2.02
C GLU A 101 -12.59 2.16 -1.77
N ARG A 102 -12.69 2.79 -0.59
CA ARG A 102 -13.79 3.72 -0.28
C ARG A 102 -13.61 5.10 -0.92
N ARG A 103 -12.39 5.43 -1.33
CA ARG A 103 -12.03 6.73 -1.91
C ARG A 103 -12.09 6.71 -3.43
N ALA A 104 -11.66 5.61 -4.03
CA ALA A 104 -11.78 5.40 -5.46
C ALA A 104 -13.22 5.08 -5.87
N LYS A 105 -13.76 5.85 -6.82
CA LYS A 105 -15.12 5.62 -7.36
C LYS A 105 -15.14 4.51 -8.42
N ASP A 106 -14.02 4.31 -9.11
CA ASP A 106 -13.85 3.27 -10.12
C ASP A 106 -12.41 2.70 -10.11
N THR A 107 -12.11 1.84 -11.09
CA THR A 107 -10.81 1.16 -11.18
C THR A 107 -9.69 2.08 -11.65
N VAL A 108 -9.99 3.16 -12.38
CA VAL A 108 -9.00 4.12 -12.85
C VAL A 108 -8.55 4.97 -11.67
N GLU A 109 -9.51 5.56 -10.94
CA GLU A 109 -9.21 6.32 -9.71
C GLU A 109 -8.51 5.43 -8.66
N LEU A 110 -8.80 4.12 -8.62
CA LEU A 110 -8.09 3.19 -7.73
C LEU A 110 -6.62 3.02 -8.12
N ALA A 111 -6.34 2.87 -9.41
CA ALA A 111 -4.97 2.69 -9.90
C ALA A 111 -4.14 3.96 -9.68
N GLU A 112 -4.71 5.13 -9.95
CA GLU A 112 -4.08 6.44 -9.71
C GLU A 112 -3.77 6.63 -8.22
N LEU A 113 -4.76 6.43 -7.34
CA LEU A 113 -4.56 6.56 -5.89
C LEU A 113 -3.53 5.56 -5.36
N LEU A 114 -3.52 4.32 -5.85
CA LEU A 114 -2.52 3.33 -5.46
C LEU A 114 -1.11 3.75 -5.89
N HIS A 115 -0.97 4.25 -7.11
CA HIS A 115 0.29 4.74 -7.65
C HIS A 115 0.85 5.91 -6.83
N GLU A 116 0.03 6.93 -6.57
CA GLU A 116 0.41 8.08 -5.72
C GLU A 116 0.90 7.64 -4.33
N ILE A 117 0.14 6.76 -3.67
CA ILE A 117 0.49 6.22 -2.35
C ILE A 117 1.81 5.47 -2.41
N LEU A 118 2.00 4.61 -3.42
CA LEU A 118 3.20 3.80 -3.58
C LEU A 118 4.43 4.68 -3.88
N VAL A 119 4.30 5.70 -4.73
CA VAL A 119 5.36 6.66 -5.00
C VAL A 119 5.77 7.37 -3.71
N ALA A 120 4.83 7.93 -2.96
CA ALA A 120 5.13 8.63 -1.70
C ALA A 120 5.84 7.70 -0.68
N GLN A 121 5.37 6.46 -0.56
CA GLN A 121 5.95 5.47 0.35
C GLN A 121 7.35 5.00 -0.09
N VAL A 122 7.57 4.79 -1.38
CA VAL A 122 8.89 4.43 -1.93
C VAL A 122 9.86 5.60 -1.79
N ALA A 123 9.42 6.83 -2.02
CA ALA A 123 10.22 8.03 -1.84
C ALA A 123 10.67 8.17 -0.37
N THR A 124 9.74 7.95 0.57
CA THR A 124 10.01 7.93 2.01
C THR A 124 11.03 6.83 2.38
N TYR A 125 10.90 5.64 1.80
CA TYR A 125 11.84 4.54 2.04
C TYR A 125 13.25 4.82 1.49
N LEU A 126 13.35 5.48 0.33
CA LEU A 126 14.61 5.82 -0.31
C LEU A 126 15.21 7.15 0.16
N ASP A 127 14.52 7.87 1.04
CA ASP A 127 14.89 9.20 1.54
C ASP A 127 15.11 10.22 0.39
N VAL A 128 14.16 10.26 -0.54
CA VAL A 128 14.14 11.17 -1.69
C VAL A 128 12.77 11.82 -1.83
N GLU A 129 12.68 12.85 -2.66
CA GLU A 129 11.39 13.48 -3.00
C GLU A 129 10.54 12.56 -3.90
N PRO A 130 9.19 12.60 -3.80
CA PRO A 130 8.29 11.81 -4.65
C PRO A 130 8.54 11.96 -6.15
N SER A 131 8.90 13.16 -6.61
CA SER A 131 9.19 13.43 -8.02
C SER A 131 10.46 12.78 -8.55
N VAL A 132 11.37 12.35 -7.66
CA VAL A 132 12.49 11.51 -8.05
C VAL A 132 11.98 10.13 -8.46
N ILE A 133 10.97 9.60 -7.79
CA ILE A 133 10.38 8.29 -8.09
C ILE A 133 9.50 8.39 -9.33
N ASP A 134 8.61 9.38 -9.36
CA ASP A 134 7.75 9.69 -10.49
C ASP A 134 7.77 11.19 -10.85
N PRO A 135 8.51 11.59 -11.91
CA PRO A 135 8.61 12.98 -12.32
C PRO A 135 7.30 13.65 -12.72
N THR A 136 6.21 12.91 -12.98
CA THR A 136 4.93 13.51 -13.40
C THR A 136 4.08 14.01 -12.23
N ILE A 137 4.46 13.75 -10.97
CA ILE A 137 3.70 14.14 -9.77
C ILE A 137 3.83 15.63 -9.43
N ASP A 138 4.89 16.31 -9.88
CA ASP A 138 5.11 17.75 -9.60
C ASP A 138 4.33 18.68 -10.55
N ASP A 139 3.59 18.14 -11.53
CA ASP A 139 2.91 18.90 -12.59
C ASP A 139 1.45 19.30 -12.24
N GLU A 140 0.97 19.12 -11.00
CA GLU A 140 -0.40 19.46 -10.53
C GLU A 140 -0.52 20.67 -9.59
#